data_AF-A0A6I5CJG6-F1
#
_entry.id   AF-A0A6I5CJG6-F1
#
_cell.length_a   1.000
_cell.length_b   1.000
_cell.length_c   1.000
_cell.angle_alpha   90.00
_cell.angle_beta   90.00
_cell.angle_gamma   90.00
#
_symmetry.space_group_name_H-M   'P 1'
#
loop_
_entity.id
_entity.type
_entity.pdbx_description
1 polymer ?
#
loop_
_entity_poly.entity_id
_entity_poly.type
_entity_poly.pdbx_seq_one_letter_code
_entity_poly.pdbx_strand_id
1 'polypeptide(L)'
;GTALPDLAHTLATARGALRHRAVVCAGTHEDALRGLAALTEGRTAPGVLRGRARNTGKLAFLFTGQGAQRVGMGRELANSYPVFARALGAV
;
A
#
# COMPACT_ATOMS: atom_id res chain seq x y z
N GLY A 1 2.32 -23.71 4.11
CA GLY A 1 2.77 -22.44 4.73
C GLY A 1 1.56 -21.54 4.93
N THR A 2 1.64 -20.55 5.82
CA THR A 2 0.57 -19.57 6.07
C THR A 2 0.30 -18.75 4.80
N ALA A 3 -0.97 -18.50 4.48
CA ALA A 3 -1.32 -17.67 3.32
C ALA A 3 -0.83 -16.22 3.53
N LEU A 4 -0.40 -15.57 2.44
CA LEU A 4 0.13 -14.20 2.51
C LEU A 4 -0.85 -13.19 3.13
N PRO A 5 -2.16 -13.21 2.81
CA PRO A 5 -3.11 -12.29 3.43
C PRO A 5 -3.19 -12.44 4.95
N ASP A 6 -3.18 -13.68 5.46
CA ASP A 6 -3.25 -13.96 6.90
C ASP A 6 -1.98 -13.50 7.63
N LEU A 7 -0.82 -13.74 7.00
CA LEU A 7 0.46 -13.25 7.50
C LEU A 7 0.49 -11.72 7.53
N ALA A 8 0.09 -11.06 6.43
CA ALA A 8 0.07 -9.61 6.32
C ALA A 8 -0.89 -8.98 7.33
N HIS A 9 -2.08 -9.57 7.50
CA HIS A 9 -3.04 -9.15 8.52
C HIS A 9 -2.42 -9.21 9.92
N THR A 10 -1.85 -10.35 10.29
CA THR A 10 -1.23 -10.55 11.60
C THR A 10 -0.07 -9.57 11.85
N LEU A 11 0.78 -9.33 10.85
CA LEU A 11 1.87 -8.35 10.95
C LEU A 11 1.36 -6.92 11.16
N ALA A 12 0.23 -6.57 10.53
CA ALA A 12 -0.33 -5.23 10.59
C ALA A 12 -1.14 -4.95 11.87
N THR A 13 -1.83 -5.96 12.41
CA THR A 13 -2.83 -5.75 13.49
C THR A 13 -2.42 -6.33 14.84
N ALA A 14 -1.59 -7.37 14.88
CA ALA A 14 -1.27 -8.10 16.11
C ALA A 14 0.16 -7.88 16.63
N ARG A 15 1.03 -7.22 15.86
CA ARG A 15 2.43 -6.94 16.25
C ARG A 15 2.60 -5.49 16.68
N GLY A 16 3.58 -5.24 17.55
CA GLY A 16 3.88 -3.91 18.08
C GLY A 16 4.26 -2.93 16.97
N ALA A 17 3.67 -1.74 17.00
CA ALA A 17 3.84 -0.71 15.98
C ALA A 17 5.10 0.16 16.21
N LEU A 18 6.30 -0.42 16.00
CA LEU A 18 7.60 0.21 16.29
C LEU A 18 7.88 1.50 15.48
N ARG A 19 8.94 2.24 15.86
CA ARG A 19 9.32 3.52 15.22
C ARG A 19 9.83 3.35 13.79
N HIS A 20 10.67 2.36 13.51
CA HIS A 20 11.17 2.07 12.17
C HIS A 20 10.27 1.00 11.54
N ARG A 21 9.69 1.31 10.38
CA ARG A 21 8.71 0.46 9.72
C ARG A 21 9.09 0.23 8.28
N ALA A 22 8.74 -0.94 7.78
CA ALA A 22 8.82 -1.27 6.37
C ALA A 22 7.55 -2.00 5.94
N VAL A 23 7.19 -1.84 4.66
CA VAL A 23 6.07 -2.52 4.02
C VAL A 23 6.56 -3.08 2.69
N VAL A 24 6.22 -4.34 2.41
CA VAL A 24 6.43 -4.97 1.11
C VAL A 24 5.06 -5.27 0.51
N CYS A 25 4.71 -4.56 -0.56
CA CYS A 25 3.51 -4.84 -1.35
C CYS A 25 3.80 -6.00 -2.31
N ALA A 26 3.23 -7.17 -2.04
CA ALA A 26 3.50 -8.39 -2.79
C ALA A 26 2.19 -9.06 -3.23
N GLY A 27 2.10 -9.47 -4.49
CA GLY A 27 0.99 -10.28 -5.00
C GLY A 27 1.27 -11.78 -4.85
N THR A 28 2.54 -12.18 -4.80
CA THR A 28 2.98 -13.57 -4.70
C THR A 28 4.04 -13.76 -3.61
N HIS A 29 4.34 -15.01 -3.27
CA HIS A 29 5.42 -15.34 -2.34
C HIS A 29 6.80 -14.93 -2.90
N GLU A 30 7.01 -15.06 -4.21
CA GLU A 30 8.25 -14.65 -4.85
C GLU A 30 8.44 -13.13 -4.78
N ASP A 31 7.38 -12.35 -5.00
CA ASP A 31 7.41 -10.89 -4.83
C ASP A 31 7.77 -10.50 -3.39
N ALA A 32 7.21 -11.21 -2.41
CA ALA A 32 7.50 -10.97 -1.00
C ALA A 32 8.97 -11.23 -0.67
N LEU A 33 9.53 -12.36 -1.12
CA LEU A 33 10.94 -12.71 -0.89
C LEU A 33 11.89 -11.72 -1.59
N ARG A 34 11.59 -11.33 -2.82
CA ARG A 34 12.37 -10.33 -3.57
C ARG A 34 12.37 -8.97 -2.88
N GLY A 35 11.20 -8.53 -2.40
CA GLY A 35 11.06 -7.28 -1.65
C GLY A 35 11.76 -7.31 -0.30
N LEU A 36 11.69 -8.45 0.41
CA LEU A 36 12.41 -8.66 1.67
C LEU A 36 13.94 -8.66 1.49
N ALA A 37 14.46 -9.29 0.43
CA ALA A 37 15.89 -9.25 0.11
C ALA A 37 16.37 -7.82 -0.17
N ALA A 38 15.62 -7.05 -0.98
CA ALA A 38 15.91 -5.64 -1.21
C ALA A 38 15.84 -4.82 0.10
N LEU A 39 14.87 -5.13 0.97
CA LEU A 39 14.75 -4.54 2.30
C LEU A 39 16.01 -4.77 3.14
N THR A 40 16.49 -6.02 3.23
CA THR A 40 17.68 -6.37 4.01
C THR A 40 18.96 -5.73 3.47
N GLU A 41 19.06 -5.55 2.16
CA GLU A 41 20.23 -4.98 1.49
C GLU A 41 20.25 -3.44 1.47
N GLY A 42 19.26 -2.78 2.07
CA GLY A 42 19.21 -1.30 2.05
C GLY A 42 18.81 -0.68 0.71
N ARG A 43 18.44 -1.49 -0.29
CA ARG A 43 18.11 -1.01 -1.63
C ARG A 43 16.69 -0.47 -1.76
N THR A 44 16.49 0.45 -2.69
CA THR A 44 15.18 0.88 -3.19
C THR A 44 14.65 -0.16 -4.18
N ALA A 45 13.39 -0.54 -4.04
CA ALA A 45 12.72 -1.45 -4.96
C ALA A 45 11.22 -1.09 -5.08
N PRO A 46 10.59 -1.34 -6.24
CA PRO A 46 9.14 -1.20 -6.39
C PRO A 46 8.39 -1.99 -5.31
N GLY A 47 7.38 -1.38 -4.71
CA GLY A 47 6.58 -2.02 -3.66
C GLY A 47 7.28 -2.15 -2.29
N VAL A 48 8.53 -1.70 -2.12
CA VAL A 48 9.21 -1.68 -0.82
C VAL A 48 9.22 -0.26 -0.26
N LEU A 49 8.47 -0.06 0.83
CA LEU A 49 8.41 1.21 1.54
C LEU A 49 9.16 1.09 2.87
N ARG A 50 9.89 2.14 3.24
CA ARG A 50 10.53 2.27 4.55
C ARG A 50 10.24 3.64 5.11
N GLY A 51 10.07 3.72 6.42
CA GLY A 51 9.81 5.00 7.06
C GLY A 51 10.03 4.95 8.56
N ARG A 52 10.18 6.13 9.14
CA ARG A 52 10.14 6.31 10.59
C ARG A 52 8.79 6.93 10.96
N ALA A 53 8.02 6.25 11.80
CA ALA A 53 6.79 6.77 12.34
C ALA A 53 7.07 8.08 13.10
N ARG A 54 6.29 9.11 12.79
CA ARG A 54 6.33 10.43 13.44
C ARG A 54 5.04 10.64 14.23
N ASN A 55 5.06 11.58 15.17
CA ASN A 55 3.84 12.02 15.83
C ASN A 55 2.84 12.53 14.78
N THR A 56 1.56 12.26 14.99
CA THR A 56 0.51 12.62 14.05
C THR A 56 0.39 14.15 13.96
N GLY A 57 0.46 14.68 12.74
CA GLY A 57 0.08 16.05 12.43
C GLY A 57 -1.38 16.14 12.00
N LYS A 58 -1.83 17.34 11.59
CA LYS A 58 -3.14 17.50 10.94
C LYS A 58 -3.16 16.77 9.60
N LEU A 59 -4.29 16.17 9.25
CA LEU A 59 -4.55 15.51 7.97
C LEU A 59 -5.28 16.49 7.03
N ALA A 60 -4.88 16.53 5.76
CA ALA A 60 -5.55 17.27 4.71
C ALA A 60 -5.65 16.41 3.44
N PHE A 61 -6.72 16.59 2.66
CA PHE A 61 -6.88 16.01 1.33
C PHE A 61 -6.56 17.06 0.28
N LEU A 62 -5.62 16.75 -0.61
CA LEU A 62 -5.31 17.59 -1.77
C LEU A 62 -6.00 17.01 -3.00
N PHE A 63 -6.87 17.80 -3.61
CA PHE A 63 -7.55 17.44 -4.85
C PHE A 63 -6.78 18.05 -6.02
N THR A 64 -6.43 17.23 -7.02
CA THR A 64 -5.74 17.70 -8.23
C THR A 64 -6.67 18.60 -9.06
N GLY A 65 -6.10 19.62 -9.69
CA GLY A 65 -6.80 20.35 -10.75
C GLY A 65 -6.90 19.54 -12.05
N GLN A 66 -7.27 20.22 -13.13
CA GLN A 66 -7.29 19.61 -14.46
C GLN A 66 -5.87 19.25 -14.93
N GLY A 67 -5.71 18.10 -15.58
CA GLY A 67 -4.47 17.68 -16.25
C GLY A 67 -3.77 16.47 -15.64
N ALA A 68 -4.16 16.05 -14.43
CA ALA A 68 -3.61 14.85 -13.79
C ALA A 68 -4.24 13.54 -14.31
N GLN A 69 -5.39 13.63 -14.99
CA GLN A 69 -6.12 12.46 -15.46
C GLN A 69 -5.38 11.71 -16.58
N ARG A 70 -5.53 10.39 -16.59
CA ARG A 70 -5.09 9.50 -17.68
C ARG A 70 -6.30 8.77 -18.26
N VAL A 71 -6.24 8.41 -19.53
CA VAL A 71 -7.28 7.59 -20.17
C VAL A 71 -7.47 6.30 -19.36
N GLY A 72 -8.71 6.01 -18.95
CA GLY A 72 -9.05 4.82 -18.16
C GLY A 72 -8.79 4.93 -16.65
N MET A 73 -8.37 6.08 -16.13
CA MET A 73 -8.17 6.28 -14.69
C MET A 73 -9.42 5.90 -13.89
N GLY A 74 -9.22 5.16 -12.79
CA GLY A 74 -10.30 4.71 -11.91
C GLY A 74 -11.03 3.45 -12.34
N ARG A 75 -10.94 3.02 -13.62
CA ARG A 75 -11.65 1.82 -14.11
C ARG A 75 -11.25 0.54 -13.38
N GLU A 76 -9.96 0.28 -13.26
CA GLU A 76 -9.46 -0.92 -12.55
C GLU A 76 -9.83 -0.89 -11.08
N LEU A 77 -9.74 0.28 -10.44
CA LEU A 77 -10.14 0.43 -9.04
C LEU A 77 -11.64 0.20 -8.84
N ALA A 78 -12.49 0.68 -9.75
CA ALA A 78 -13.93 0.43 -9.70
C ALA A 78 -14.24 -1.07 -9.86
N ASN A 79 -13.53 -1.78 -10.73
CA ASN A 79 -13.72 -3.22 -10.93
C ASN A 79 -13.27 -4.04 -9.70
N SER A 80 -12.24 -3.61 -8.99
CA SER A 80 -11.68 -4.35 -7.86
C SER A 80 -12.27 -3.97 -6.50
N TYR A 81 -12.74 -2.74 -6.32
CA TYR A 81 -13.10 -2.19 -5.01
C TYR A 81 -14.51 -1.57 -5.01
N PRO A 82 -15.52 -2.24 -4.44
CA PRO A 82 -16.90 -1.76 -4.44
C PRO A 82 -17.10 -0.37 -3.80
N VAL A 83 -16.31 -0.04 -2.79
CA VAL A 83 -16.35 1.28 -2.14
C VAL A 83 -15.93 2.39 -3.11
N PHE A 84 -14.92 2.13 -3.94
CA PHE A 84 -14.47 3.06 -4.97
C PHE A 84 -15.52 3.19 -6.08
N ALA A 85 -16.07 2.06 -6.56
CA ALA A 85 -17.11 2.06 -7.59
C ALA A 85 -18.34 2.88 -7.17
N ARG A 86 -18.81 2.69 -5.94
CA ARG A 86 -19.94 3.45 -5.39
C ARG A 86 -19.65 4.93 -5.29
N ALA A 87 -18.46 5.31 -4.83
CA ALA A 87 -18.07 6.73 -4.74
C ALA A 87 -17.94 7.38 -6.12
N LEU A 88 -17.45 6.65 -7.12
CA LEU A 88 -17.29 7.13 -8.49
C LEU A 88 -18.65 7.31 -9.20
N GLY A 89 -19.60 6.40 -8.97
CA GLY A 89 -20.94 6.45 -9.58
C GLY A 89 -21.94 7.35 -8.86
N ALA A 90 -21.58 7.93 -7.71
CA ALA A 90 -22.39 8.90 -6.97
C ALA A 90 -22.22 10.35 -7.48
N VAL A 91 -21.37 10.54 -8.49
CA VAL A 91 -21.09 11.83 -9.16
C VAL A 91 -21.94 11.96 -10.41
#